data_AF-A0AAV6LJ53-F1
#
_entry.id   AF-A0AAV6LJ53-F1
#
_cell.length_a   1.000
_cell.length_b   1.000
_cell.length_c   1.000
_cell.angle_alpha   90.00
_cell.angle_beta   90.00
_cell.angle_gamma   90.00
#
_symmetry.space_group_name_H-M   'P 1'
#
loop_
_entity.id
_entity.type
_entity.pdbx_description
1 polymer ?
#
loop_
_entity_poly.entity_id
_entity_poly.type
_entity_poly.pdbx_seq_one_letter_code
_entity_poly.pdbx_strand_id
1 'polypeptide(L)'
;MFENYFLTRPAAQQLAMFVSNSLPHPDLFKAKRSSPQWTAVHLLQTALPLCFNCSGDRFLVRKSELLTIDFNGDVMLSIVSDIASSIFSEKCPDEVLKFFNALQPFLMENLFSQGFSVGLEEFFH
;
A
#
# COMPACT_ATOMS: atom_id res chain seq x y z
N MET A 1 0.15 -1.51 -10.94
CA MET A 1 0.87 -1.80 -9.67
C MET A 1 0.05 -2.62 -8.67
N PHE A 2 -1.29 -2.54 -8.69
CA PHE A 2 -2.16 -3.32 -7.80
C PHE A 2 -3.17 -4.19 -8.58
N GLU A 3 -2.74 -4.79 -9.68
CA GLU A 3 -3.65 -5.55 -10.58
C GLU A 3 -4.05 -6.93 -10.03
N ASN A 4 -3.21 -7.51 -9.17
CA ASN A 4 -3.58 -8.68 -8.38
C ASN A 4 -4.38 -8.21 -7.16
N TYR A 5 -5.71 -8.26 -7.29
CA TYR A 5 -6.62 -7.83 -6.23
C TYR A 5 -6.45 -8.64 -4.93
N PHE A 6 -5.98 -9.89 -5.01
CA PHE A 6 -5.86 -10.76 -3.84
C PHE A 6 -4.52 -11.49 -3.76
N LEU A 7 -3.92 -11.46 -2.58
CA LEU A 7 -2.69 -12.13 -2.21
C LEU A 7 -2.99 -13.48 -1.56
N THR A 8 -2.16 -14.47 -1.86
CA THR A 8 -2.11 -15.71 -1.07
C THR A 8 -1.55 -15.43 0.32
N ARG A 9 -1.84 -16.28 1.31
CA ARG A 9 -1.32 -16.10 2.66
C ARG A 9 0.22 -15.98 2.71
N PRO A 10 1.02 -16.82 2.03
CA PRO A 10 2.47 -16.67 2.03
C PRO A 10 2.94 -15.33 1.44
N ALA A 11 2.36 -14.91 0.32
CA ALA A 11 2.68 -13.62 -0.30
C ALA A 11 2.29 -12.44 0.60
N ALA A 12 1.13 -12.51 1.24
CA ALA A 12 0.68 -11.48 2.19
C ALA A 12 1.59 -11.41 3.42
N GLN A 13 2.05 -12.55 3.95
CA GLN A 13 3.00 -12.60 5.06
C GLN A 13 4.34 -11.99 4.67
N GLN A 14 4.84 -12.31 3.48
CA GLN A 14 6.10 -11.79 2.97
C GLN A 14 6.08 -10.26 2.84
N LEU A 15 5.01 -9.73 2.24
CA LEU A 15 4.81 -8.29 2.13
C LEU A 15 4.58 -7.62 3.50
N ALA A 16 3.86 -8.28 4.41
CA ALA A 16 3.61 -7.74 5.74
C ALA A 16 4.89 -7.48 6.53
N MET A 17 5.96 -8.26 6.33
CA MET A 17 7.24 -8.09 7.04
C MET A 17 7.85 -6.68 6.92
N PHE A 18 7.48 -5.92 5.89
CA PHE A 18 7.98 -4.57 5.65
C PHE A 18 7.15 -3.46 6.30
N VAL A 19 5.92 -3.76 6.69
CA VAL A 19 4.92 -2.77 7.14
C VAL A 19 4.39 -3.05 8.54
N SER A 20 4.42 -4.31 8.99
CA SER A 20 3.93 -4.74 10.29
C SER A 20 4.64 -6.01 10.78
N ASN A 21 4.78 -6.16 12.08
CA ASN A 21 5.29 -7.41 12.69
C ASN A 21 4.26 -8.56 12.67
N SER A 22 3.01 -8.27 12.33
CA SER A 22 1.94 -9.26 12.25
C SER A 22 1.05 -9.03 11.02
N LEU A 23 0.53 -10.12 10.49
CA LEU A 23 -0.40 -10.07 9.37
C LEU A 23 -1.75 -9.49 9.87
N PRO A 24 -2.25 -8.39 9.28
CA PRO A 24 -3.53 -7.81 9.66
C PRO A 24 -4.69 -8.75 9.34
N HIS A 25 -5.87 -8.41 9.85
CA HIS A 25 -7.07 -9.18 9.54
C HIS A 25 -7.31 -9.17 8.01
N PRO A 26 -7.64 -10.31 7.39
CA PRO A 26 -7.90 -10.37 5.96
C PRO A 26 -9.12 -9.54 5.56
N ASP A 27 -9.03 -8.89 4.41
CA ASP A 27 -10.08 -8.05 3.82
C ASP A 27 -11.34 -8.85 3.47
N LEU A 28 -11.16 -10.14 3.15
CA LEU A 28 -12.24 -10.99 2.67
C LEU A 28 -12.25 -12.34 3.39
N PHE A 29 -13.33 -12.55 4.16
CA PHE A 29 -13.73 -13.82 4.75
C PHE A 29 -15.08 -14.21 4.15
N LYS A 30 -15.15 -15.13 3.18
CA LYS A 30 -16.44 -15.58 2.64
C LYS A 30 -16.61 -17.11 2.56
N ALA A 31 -17.38 -17.61 3.52
CA ALA A 31 -17.91 -18.98 3.63
C ALA A 31 -16.85 -20.08 3.85
N LYS A 32 -17.31 -21.17 4.49
CA LYS A 32 -16.56 -22.32 5.06
C LYS A 32 -15.46 -22.98 4.19
N ARG A 33 -15.22 -22.54 2.95
CA ARG A 33 -14.25 -23.11 2.01
C ARG A 33 -13.30 -22.11 1.34
N SER A 34 -13.46 -20.79 1.49
CA SER A 34 -12.48 -19.83 0.97
C SER A 34 -11.36 -19.62 1.97
N SER A 35 -10.10 -19.66 1.53
CA SER A 35 -8.99 -19.18 2.36
C SER A 35 -9.12 -17.67 2.59
N PRO A 36 -8.65 -17.14 3.73
CA PRO A 36 -8.62 -15.70 3.93
C PRO A 36 -7.74 -15.02 2.86
N GLN A 37 -8.17 -13.85 2.38
CA GLN A 37 -7.49 -13.10 1.32
C GLN A 37 -7.14 -11.69 1.80
N TRP A 38 -6.00 -11.20 1.34
CA TRP A 38 -5.49 -9.85 1.62
C TRP A 38 -5.27 -9.10 0.32
N THR A 39 -5.39 -7.79 0.37
CA THR A 39 -4.96 -6.91 -0.72
C THR A 39 -3.63 -6.25 -0.36
N ALA A 40 -2.78 -5.98 -1.36
CA ALA A 40 -1.54 -5.24 -1.12
C ALA A 40 -1.83 -3.81 -0.62
N VAL A 41 -2.94 -3.20 -1.03
CA VAL A 41 -3.38 -1.89 -0.54
C VAL A 41 -3.71 -1.95 0.95
N HIS A 42 -4.41 -2.98 1.42
CA HIS A 42 -4.70 -3.14 2.85
C HIS A 42 -3.44 -3.38 3.68
N LEU A 43 -2.48 -4.17 3.18
CA LEU A 43 -1.20 -4.32 3.86
C LEU A 43 -0.46 -2.98 3.92
N LEU A 44 -0.47 -2.20 2.83
CA LEU A 44 0.17 -0.89 2.79
C LEU A 44 -0.41 0.10 3.82
N GLN A 45 -1.72 0.02 4.10
CA GLN A 45 -2.35 0.84 5.14
C GLN A 45 -1.70 0.65 6.52
N THR A 46 -1.12 -0.53 6.80
CA THR A 46 -0.44 -0.77 8.09
C THR A 46 0.88 0.01 8.24
N ALA A 47 1.43 0.55 7.15
CA ALA A 47 2.57 1.45 7.18
C ALA A 47 2.20 2.87 7.64
N LEU A 48 0.91 3.21 7.66
CA LEU A 48 0.45 4.53 8.11
C LEU A 48 0.54 4.64 9.64
N PRO A 49 0.86 5.83 10.19
CA PRO A 49 0.92 6.04 11.63
C PRO A 49 -0.43 5.74 12.30
N LEU A 50 -0.42 5.37 13.58
CA LEU A 50 -1.64 5.02 14.33
C LEU A 50 -2.64 6.20 14.39
N CYS A 51 -3.92 5.91 14.13
CA CYS A 51 -5.02 6.87 14.15
C CYS A 51 -4.73 8.10 13.29
N PHE A 52 -4.18 7.89 12.09
CA PHE A 52 -3.84 8.95 11.16
C PHE A 52 -5.04 9.26 10.25
N ASN A 53 -5.26 10.54 9.97
CA ASN A 53 -6.30 10.98 9.05
C ASN A 53 -5.68 12.01 8.13
N CYS A 54 -5.95 11.91 6.83
CA CYS A 54 -5.59 12.96 5.89
C CYS A 54 -6.50 12.86 4.67
N SER A 55 -6.69 13.98 3.99
CA SER A 55 -7.52 14.04 2.80
C SER A 55 -6.85 14.95 1.78
N GLY A 56 -6.84 14.51 0.54
CA GLY A 56 -6.52 15.34 -0.61
C GLY A 56 -7.61 15.23 -1.66
N ASP A 57 -7.41 15.90 -2.79
CA ASP A 57 -8.35 15.87 -3.91
C ASP A 57 -8.55 14.45 -4.48
N ARG A 58 -7.51 13.62 -4.39
CA ARG A 58 -7.46 12.29 -5.02
C ARG A 58 -7.24 11.13 -4.06
N PHE A 59 -7.27 11.39 -2.76
CA PHE A 59 -7.13 10.34 -1.75
C PHE A 59 -7.83 10.71 -0.44
N LEU A 60 -8.23 9.69 0.32
CA LEU A 60 -8.81 9.84 1.65
C LEU A 60 -8.26 8.75 2.57
N VAL A 61 -7.61 9.18 3.65
CA VAL A 61 -7.16 8.33 4.74
C VAL A 61 -7.94 8.67 6.00
N ARG A 62 -8.51 7.65 6.64
CA ARG A 62 -9.24 7.83 7.91
C ARG A 62 -8.91 6.71 8.87
N LYS A 63 -8.52 7.04 10.10
CA LYS A 63 -8.08 6.07 11.11
C LYS A 63 -7.03 5.08 10.59
N SER A 64 -6.10 5.58 9.77
CA SER A 64 -5.05 4.80 9.12
C SER A 64 -5.54 3.83 8.04
N GLU A 65 -6.79 3.97 7.59
CA GLU A 65 -7.35 3.21 6.47
C GLU A 65 -7.44 4.11 5.24
N LEU A 66 -6.93 3.61 4.11
CA LEU A 66 -7.00 4.27 2.81
C LEU A 66 -8.33 3.93 2.14
N LEU A 67 -9.29 4.87 2.20
CA LEU A 67 -10.65 4.68 1.72
C LEU A 67 -10.77 4.90 0.21
N THR A 68 -10.07 5.90 -0.31
CA THR A 68 -10.02 6.23 -1.74
C THR A 68 -8.62 6.65 -2.11
N ILE A 69 -8.17 6.26 -3.30
CA ILE A 69 -6.89 6.68 -3.87
C ILE A 69 -6.94 6.55 -5.40
N ASP A 70 -6.46 7.58 -6.10
CA ASP A 70 -6.21 7.53 -7.55
C ASP A 70 -4.81 6.96 -7.80
N PHE A 71 -4.72 5.72 -8.32
CA PHE A 71 -3.44 5.06 -8.63
C PHE A 71 -2.78 5.50 -9.95
N ASN A 72 -3.23 6.59 -10.57
CA ASN A 72 -2.58 7.13 -11.75
C ASN A 72 -1.12 7.56 -11.43
N GLY A 73 -0.17 7.03 -12.22
CA GLY A 73 1.26 7.26 -12.07
C GLY A 73 1.66 8.74 -12.07
N ASP A 74 0.93 9.58 -12.82
CA ASP A 74 1.20 11.02 -12.92
C ASP A 74 0.95 11.77 -11.59
N VAL A 75 0.09 11.22 -10.73
CA VAL A 75 -0.32 11.88 -9.48
C VAL A 75 0.12 11.15 -8.21
N MET A 76 0.60 9.91 -8.33
CA MET A 76 1.10 9.12 -7.20
C MET A 76 2.15 9.86 -6.38
N LEU A 77 3.09 10.56 -7.04
CA LEU A 77 4.14 11.30 -6.33
C LEU A 77 3.56 12.44 -5.48
N SER A 78 2.57 13.17 -6.00
CA SER A 78 1.87 14.23 -5.26
C SER A 78 1.13 13.64 -4.06
N ILE A 79 0.39 12.54 -4.26
CA ILE A 79 -0.37 11.87 -3.20
C ILE A 79 0.56 11.41 -2.07
N VAL A 80 1.69 10.77 -2.39
CA VAL A 80 2.67 10.33 -1.38
C VAL A 80 3.28 11.54 -0.66
N SER A 81 3.58 12.62 -1.37
CA SER A 81 4.10 13.86 -0.78
C SER A 81 3.10 14.52 0.17
N ASP A 82 1.82 14.56 -0.20
CA ASP A 82 0.75 15.13 0.62
C ASP A 82 0.50 14.29 1.89
N ILE A 83 0.54 12.97 1.77
CA ILE A 83 0.48 12.04 2.91
C ILE A 83 1.68 12.27 3.83
N ALA A 84 2.91 12.32 3.30
CA ALA A 84 4.11 12.53 4.09
C ALA A 84 4.10 13.89 4.81
N SER A 85 3.63 14.94 4.14
CA SER A 85 3.49 16.28 4.72
C SER A 85 2.45 16.29 5.84
N SER A 86 1.34 15.57 5.65
CA SER A 86 0.29 15.43 6.67
C SER A 86 0.77 14.62 7.89
N ILE A 87 1.57 13.56 7.67
CA ILE A 87 2.24 12.80 8.76
C ILE A 87 3.19 13.73 9.51
N PHE A 88 3.99 14.52 8.79
CA PHE A 88 4.93 15.46 9.40
C PHE A 88 4.22 16.50 10.28
N SER A 89 3.06 17.00 9.84
CA SER A 89 2.30 18.02 10.57
C SER A 89 1.51 17.48 11.75
N GLU A 90 0.92 16.28 11.63
CA GLU A 90 0.00 15.73 12.64
C GLU A 90 0.67 14.78 13.64
N LYS A 91 1.82 14.20 13.27
CA LYS A 91 2.55 13.20 14.06
C LYS A 91 3.97 13.70 14.33
N CYS A 92 4.91 12.77 14.55
CA CYS A 92 6.32 13.10 14.74
C CYS A 92 7.09 13.00 13.41
N PRO A 93 8.14 13.79 13.18
CA PRO A 93 9.01 13.66 12.02
C PRO A 93 9.58 12.24 11.82
N ASP A 94 9.81 11.52 12.92
CA ASP A 94 10.25 10.12 12.92
C ASP A 94 9.23 9.17 12.25
N GLU A 95 7.93 9.48 12.33
CA GLU A 95 6.87 8.69 11.68
C GLU A 95 6.91 8.83 10.15
N VAL A 96 7.37 9.97 9.62
CA VAL A 96 7.57 10.14 8.17
C VAL A 96 8.67 9.23 7.67
N LEU A 97 9.78 9.13 8.43
CA LEU A 97 10.89 8.24 8.10
C LEU A 97 10.45 6.78 8.17
N LYS A 98 9.71 6.38 9.22
CA LYS A 98 9.12 5.03 9.32
C LYS A 98 8.22 4.71 8.14
N PHE A 99 7.36 5.66 7.75
CA PHE A 99 6.48 5.50 6.59
C PHE A 99 7.28 5.23 5.31
N PHE A 100 8.31 6.03 5.00
CA PHE A 100 9.14 5.79 3.81
C PHE A 100 9.95 4.49 3.89
N ASN A 101 10.51 4.19 5.07
CA ASN A 101 11.28 2.96 5.31
C ASN A 101 10.42 1.70 5.15
N ALA A 102 9.11 1.78 5.36
CA ALA A 102 8.16 0.71 5.11
C ALA A 102 7.68 0.69 3.65
N LEU A 103 7.30 1.85 3.11
CA LEU A 103 6.72 2.01 1.78
C LEU A 103 7.68 1.56 0.66
N GLN A 104 8.94 1.99 0.71
CA GLN A 104 9.91 1.69 -0.35
C GLN A 104 10.15 0.18 -0.55
N PRO A 105 10.56 -0.59 0.48
CA PRO A 105 10.79 -2.02 0.30
C PRO A 105 9.49 -2.78 0.04
N PHE A 106 8.36 -2.36 0.60
CA PHE A 106 7.06 -2.97 0.32
C PHE A 106 6.70 -2.88 -1.17
N LEU A 107 6.82 -1.69 -1.76
CA LEU A 107 6.53 -1.47 -3.18
C LEU A 107 7.51 -2.22 -4.09
N MET A 108 8.80 -2.24 -3.72
CA MET A 108 9.83 -2.96 -4.45
C MET A 108 9.56 -4.47 -4.45
N GLU A 109 9.20 -5.05 -3.31
CA GLU A 109 8.85 -6.45 -3.18
C GLU A 109 7.59 -6.80 -3.98
N ASN A 110 6.55 -5.97 -3.90
CA ASN A 110 5.33 -6.16 -4.67
C ASN A 110 5.59 -6.09 -6.18
N LEU A 111 6.46 -5.17 -6.63
CA LEU A 111 6.88 -5.08 -8.04
C LEU A 111 7.67 -6.32 -8.45
N PHE A 112 8.59 -6.79 -7.62
CA PHE A 112 9.38 -8.00 -7.88
C PHE A 112 8.49 -9.24 -8.02
N SER A 113 7.48 -9.38 -7.15
CA SER A 113 6.53 -10.49 -7.22
C SER A 113 5.61 -10.44 -8.43
N GLN A 114 5.22 -9.25 -8.90
CA GLN A 114 4.35 -9.10 -10.07
C GLN A 114 5.13 -9.23 -11.38
N GLY A 115 6.41 -8.82 -11.37
CA GLY A 115 7.20 -8.64 -12.56
C GLY A 115 6.80 -7.37 -13.32
N PHE A 116 7.78 -6.73 -13.95
CA PHE A 116 7.54 -5.65 -14.89
C PHE A 116 8.59 -5.75 -15.99
N SER A 117 8.14 -5.71 -17.25
CA SER A 117 8.99 -5.79 -18.42
C SER A 117 8.45 -4.85 -19.48
N VAL A 118 9.33 -4.33 -20.31
CA VAL A 118 8.97 -3.53 -21.48
C VAL A 118 9.64 -4.15 -22.70
N GLY A 119 8.85 -4.44 -23.73
CA GLY A 119 9.27 -5.02 -25.01
C GLY A 119 9.33 -3.98 -26.12
N LEU A 120 10.09 -4.27 -27.18
CA LEU A 120 10.13 -3.42 -28.38
C LEU A 120 8.74 -3.26 -29.03
N GLU A 121 7.90 -4.29 -28.92
CA GLU A 121 6.53 -4.31 -29.44
C GLU A 121 5.62 -3.21 -28.87
N GLU A 122 5.89 -2.74 -27.64
CA GLU A 122 5.12 -1.68 -26.98
C GLU A 122 5.48 -0.28 -27.51
N PHE A 123 6.59 -0.13 -28.23
CA PHE A 123 7.00 1.15 -28.85
C PHE A 123 6.43 1.37 -30.26
N PHE A 124 5.89 0.32 -30.89
CA PHE A 124 5.40 0.36 -32.26
C PHE A 124 3.86 0.44 -32.35
N HIS A 125 3.21 0.86 -31.26
CA HIS A 125 1.75 0.90 -31.13
C HIS A 125 1.17 2.32 -31.10
#